data_AF-A0A1J5QFQ8-F1
#
_entry.id   AF-A0A1J5QFQ8-F1
#
_cell.length_a   1.000
_cell.length_b   1.000
_cell.length_c   1.000
_cell.angle_alpha   90.00
_cell.angle_beta   90.00
_cell.angle_gamma   90.00
#
_symmetry.space_group_name_H-M   'P 1'
#
loop_
_entity.id
_entity.type
_entity.pdbx_description
1 polymer ?
#
loop_
_entity_poly.entity_id
_entity_poly.type
_entity_poly.pdbx_seq_one_letter_code
_entity_poly.pdbx_strand_id
1 'polypeptide(L)'
;MITAQDLAERYVAVWNETEPAARRNAIAALWRPDGAHYIKDREARGYADLEKRVAGSHEKNVRDNGNRFRARPGAQRLRDVVTFTWEMVPRDGEAVQAVGLEFLVLDANGQILTDYQFII
;
A
#
# COMPACT_ATOMS: atom_id res chain seq x y z
N MET A 1 15.41 13.56 1.40
CA MET A 1 14.10 13.22 2.01
C MET A 1 13.24 12.60 0.92
N ILE A 2 12.62 11.47 1.17
CA ILE A 2 11.68 10.86 0.21
C ILE A 2 10.45 11.78 0.05
N THR A 3 10.00 12.02 -1.17
CA THR A 3 8.80 12.82 -1.40
C THR A 3 7.53 12.03 -1.03
N ALA A 4 6.39 12.70 -0.92
CA ALA A 4 5.11 12.01 -0.73
C ALA A 4 4.81 11.05 -1.89
N GLN A 5 5.18 11.44 -3.11
CA GLN A 5 4.95 10.65 -4.32
C GLN A 5 5.84 9.41 -4.35
N ASP A 6 7.13 9.54 -4.02
CA ASP A 6 8.03 8.39 -3.92
C ASP A 6 7.54 7.37 -2.86
N LEU A 7 6.97 7.85 -1.73
CA LEU A 7 6.40 6.98 -0.72
C LEU A 7 5.15 6.26 -1.25
N ALA A 8 4.27 6.96 -1.97
CA ALA A 8 3.08 6.37 -2.59
C ALA A 8 3.45 5.27 -3.60
N GLU A 9 4.47 5.50 -4.42
CA GLU A 9 4.96 4.52 -5.39
C GLU A 9 5.57 3.28 -4.71
N ARG A 10 6.40 3.49 -3.67
CA ARG A 10 6.94 2.39 -2.87
C ARG A 10 5.85 1.60 -2.16
N TYR A 11 4.85 2.28 -1.61
CA TYR A 11 3.70 1.64 -0.97
C TYR A 11 2.96 0.74 -1.96
N VAL A 12 2.59 1.28 -3.14
CA VAL A 12 1.85 0.52 -4.14
C VAL A 12 2.68 -0.65 -4.69
N ALA A 13 4.00 -0.53 -4.77
CA ALA A 13 4.88 -1.62 -5.17
C ALA A 13 4.76 -2.85 -4.26
N VAL A 14 4.54 -2.68 -2.95
CA VAL A 14 4.35 -3.80 -2.00
C VAL A 14 3.19 -4.71 -2.40
N TRP A 15 2.10 -4.13 -2.90
CA TRP A 15 0.92 -4.86 -3.34
C TRP A 15 1.11 -5.61 -4.66
N ASN A 16 2.10 -5.20 -5.46
CA ASN A 16 2.46 -5.84 -6.72
C ASN A 16 3.59 -6.88 -6.57
N GLU A 17 4.24 -6.96 -5.40
CA GLU A 17 5.42 -7.82 -5.17
C GLU A 17 5.07 -9.31 -5.14
N THR A 18 5.65 -10.07 -6.06
CA THR A 18 5.41 -11.50 -6.24
C THR A 18 6.22 -12.33 -5.23
N GLU A 19 7.46 -11.94 -4.97
CA GLU A 19 8.40 -12.75 -4.20
C GLU A 19 8.15 -12.62 -2.69
N PRO A 20 7.82 -13.70 -1.96
CA PRO A 20 7.45 -13.61 -0.55
C PRO A 20 8.51 -12.96 0.34
N ALA A 21 9.79 -13.27 0.10
CA ALA A 21 10.89 -12.67 0.87
C ALA A 21 11.05 -11.17 0.56
N ALA A 22 10.95 -10.78 -0.71
CA ALA A 22 11.00 -9.38 -1.11
C ALA A 22 9.82 -8.60 -0.53
N ARG A 23 8.60 -9.19 -0.54
CA ARG A 23 7.41 -8.59 0.05
C ARG A 23 7.57 -8.33 1.54
N ARG A 24 8.08 -9.31 2.32
CA ARG A 24 8.37 -9.12 3.75
C ARG A 24 9.36 -7.98 3.99
N ASN A 25 10.44 -7.94 3.20
CA ASN A 25 11.43 -6.87 3.30
C ASN A 25 10.83 -5.49 2.97
N ALA A 26 10.00 -5.42 1.92
CA ALA A 26 9.34 -4.19 1.52
C ALA A 26 8.32 -3.70 2.57
N ILE A 27 7.57 -4.62 3.20
CA ILE A 27 6.70 -4.31 4.34
C ILE A 27 7.53 -3.75 5.51
N ALA A 28 8.61 -4.43 5.91
CA ALA A 28 9.46 -3.97 7.01
C ALA A 28 10.19 -2.64 6.73
N ALA A 29 10.39 -2.30 5.46
CA ALA A 29 10.98 -1.04 5.04
C ALA A 29 9.98 0.14 5.04
N LEU A 30 8.67 -0.13 5.12
CA LEU A 30 7.62 0.89 5.10
C LEU A 30 6.88 1.00 6.42
N TRP A 31 6.48 -0.11 7.03
CA TRP A 31 5.76 -0.11 8.31
C TRP A 31 6.72 -0.26 9.49
N ARG A 32 6.28 0.23 10.65
CA ARG A 32 6.84 -0.18 11.93
C ARG A 32 6.50 -1.65 12.24
N PRO A 33 7.26 -2.32 13.14
CA PRO A 33 6.95 -3.68 13.58
C PRO A 33 5.53 -3.87 14.15
N ASP A 34 4.96 -2.83 14.74
CA ASP A 34 3.62 -2.76 15.34
C ASP A 34 2.62 -1.93 14.52
N GLY A 35 2.99 -1.55 13.30
CA GLY A 35 2.15 -0.77 12.40
C GLY A 35 0.85 -1.48 12.04
N ALA A 36 -0.20 -0.71 11.76
CA ALA A 36 -1.54 -1.23 11.45
C ALA A 36 -2.05 -0.74 10.09
N HIS A 37 -2.75 -1.60 9.38
CA HIS A 37 -3.53 -1.29 8.18
C HIS A 37 -5.02 -1.56 8.43
N TYR A 38 -5.86 -0.57 8.15
CA TYR A 38 -7.30 -0.63 8.30
C TYR A 38 -7.99 -0.44 6.95
N ILE A 39 -8.90 -1.35 6.62
CA ILE A 39 -9.79 -1.24 5.45
C ILE A 39 -11.16 -1.80 5.80
N LYS A 40 -12.22 -0.99 5.62
CA LYS A 40 -13.60 -1.38 5.94
C LYS A 40 -13.69 -1.94 7.37
N ASP A 41 -14.06 -3.20 7.52
CA ASP A 41 -14.19 -3.95 8.77
C ASP A 41 -12.95 -4.79 9.12
N ARG A 42 -11.86 -4.69 8.34
CA ARG A 42 -10.64 -5.48 8.50
C ARG A 42 -9.50 -4.65 9.09
N GLU A 43 -8.72 -5.32 9.93
CA GLU A 43 -7.48 -4.82 10.51
C GLU A 43 -6.37 -5.85 10.25
N ALA A 44 -5.17 -5.36 9.94
CA ALA A 44 -3.94 -6.14 9.93
C ALA A 44 -2.88 -5.40 10.75
N ARG A 45 -2.34 -6.05 11.79
CA ARG A 45 -1.39 -5.44 12.73
C ARG A 45 -0.08 -6.20 12.79
N GLY A 46 1.02 -5.46 12.64
CA GLY A 46 2.36 -5.99 12.62
C GLY A 46 2.67 -6.82 11.38
N TYR A 47 3.95 -7.16 11.20
CA TYR A 47 4.45 -7.69 9.93
C TYR A 47 3.75 -8.98 9.47
N ALA A 48 3.42 -9.89 10.38
CA ALA A 48 2.81 -11.16 10.03
C ALA A 48 1.41 -10.97 9.41
N ASP A 49 0.58 -10.11 10.00
CA ASP A 49 -0.79 -9.89 9.50
C ASP A 49 -0.79 -8.95 8.29
N LEU A 50 0.13 -7.98 8.25
CA LEU A 50 0.38 -7.16 7.05
C LEU A 50 0.80 -8.04 5.87
N GLU A 51 1.71 -9.00 6.06
CA GLU A 51 2.12 -9.93 5.01
C GLU A 51 0.94 -10.75 4.49
N LYS A 52 0.11 -11.32 5.38
CA LYS A 52 -1.11 -12.04 4.98
C LYS A 52 -2.06 -11.16 4.18
N ARG A 53 -2.29 -9.92 4.63
CA ARG A 53 -3.18 -8.94 4.00
C ARG A 53 -2.71 -8.55 2.60
N VAL A 54 -1.41 -8.29 2.44
CA VAL A 54 -0.79 -7.93 1.16
C VAL A 54 -0.78 -9.14 0.23
N ALA A 55 -0.32 -10.30 0.71
CA ALA A 55 -0.28 -11.53 -0.07
C ALA A 55 -1.66 -11.92 -0.60
N GLY A 56 -2.69 -11.97 0.24
CA GLY A 56 -4.05 -12.33 -0.21
C GLY A 56 -4.63 -11.34 -1.23
N SER A 57 -4.27 -10.06 -1.14
CA SER A 57 -4.63 -9.06 -2.15
C SER A 57 -3.89 -9.27 -3.47
N HIS A 58 -2.59 -9.53 -3.39
CA HIS A 58 -1.75 -9.79 -4.55
C HIS A 58 -2.23 -11.03 -5.31
N GLU A 59 -2.43 -12.14 -4.60
CA GLU A 59 -2.91 -13.39 -5.18
C GLU A 59 -4.22 -13.19 -5.93
N LYS A 60 -5.24 -12.64 -5.25
CA LYS A 60 -6.54 -12.41 -5.85
C LYS A 60 -6.48 -11.43 -7.03
N ASN A 61 -5.91 -10.24 -6.81
CA ASN A 61 -6.10 -9.14 -7.74
C ASN A 61 -5.02 -9.10 -8.83
N VAL A 62 -3.78 -9.42 -8.50
CA VAL A 62 -2.63 -9.31 -9.41
C VAL A 62 -2.35 -10.63 -10.13
N ARG A 63 -2.22 -11.74 -9.38
CA ARG A 63 -1.90 -13.05 -9.96
C ARG A 63 -3.11 -13.64 -10.68
N ASP A 64 -4.24 -13.77 -9.99
CA ASP A 64 -5.39 -14.54 -10.47
C ASP A 64 -6.27 -13.70 -11.43
N ASN A 65 -6.46 -12.41 -11.13
CA ASN A 65 -7.28 -11.50 -11.95
C ASN A 65 -6.47 -10.63 -12.94
N GLY A 66 -5.15 -10.82 -13.01
CA GLY A 66 -4.31 -10.17 -14.02
C GLY A 66 -4.25 -8.64 -13.93
N ASN A 67 -4.44 -8.04 -12.75
CA ASN A 67 -4.35 -6.59 -12.55
C ASN A 67 -2.97 -6.15 -12.06
N ARG A 68 -2.78 -4.84 -11.97
CA ARG A 68 -1.69 -4.17 -11.25
C ARG A 68 -2.24 -2.95 -10.52
N PHE A 69 -1.59 -2.59 -9.43
CA PHE A 69 -1.86 -1.35 -8.72
C PHE A 69 -0.87 -0.26 -9.17
N ARG A 70 -1.32 0.99 -9.29
CA ARG A 70 -0.45 2.16 -9.49
C ARG A 70 -0.85 3.32 -8.57
N ALA A 71 0.14 4.07 -8.10
CA ALA A 71 -0.10 5.35 -7.45
C ALA A 71 -0.49 6.38 -8.52
N ARG A 72 -1.50 7.22 -8.23
CA ARG A 72 -1.78 8.40 -9.04
C ARG A 72 -0.82 9.54 -8.68
N PRO A 73 -0.54 10.48 -9.60
CA PRO A 73 0.19 11.68 -9.25
C PRO A 73 -0.61 12.53 -8.25
N GLY A 74 0.11 13.35 -7.49
CA GLY A 74 -0.50 14.31 -6.55
C GLY A 74 -0.56 13.81 -5.11
N ALA A 75 0.31 12.87 -4.73
CA ALA A 75 0.50 12.54 -3.32
C ALA A 75 0.87 13.79 -2.52
N GLN A 76 0.27 13.95 -1.35
CA GLN A 76 0.47 15.09 -0.47
C GLN A 76 1.05 14.67 0.86
N ARG A 77 1.84 15.56 1.45
CA ARG A 77 2.32 15.42 2.82
C ARG A 77 1.94 16.65 3.63
N LEU A 78 1.42 16.42 4.82
CA LEU A 78 1.20 17.44 5.83
C LEU A 78 1.73 16.91 7.17
N ARG A 79 2.83 17.49 7.65
CA ARG A 79 3.54 17.03 8.85
C ARG A 79 3.95 15.55 8.74
N ASP A 80 3.44 14.72 9.63
CA ASP A 80 3.62 13.27 9.75
C ASP A 80 2.58 12.47 8.96
N VAL A 81 1.67 13.13 8.26
CA VAL A 81 0.64 12.49 7.45
C VAL A 81 1.00 12.53 5.97
N VAL A 82 0.82 11.41 5.28
CA VAL A 82 0.87 11.32 3.81
C VAL A 82 -0.45 10.77 3.28
N THR A 83 -0.96 11.34 2.20
CA THR A 83 -2.16 10.84 1.53
C THR A 83 -2.00 10.83 0.02
N PHE A 84 -2.58 9.84 -0.64
CA PHE A 84 -2.56 9.68 -2.08
C PHE A 84 -3.67 8.74 -2.53
N THR A 85 -4.00 8.79 -3.81
CA THR A 85 -4.92 7.83 -4.42
C THR A 85 -4.18 6.78 -5.24
N TRP A 86 -4.69 5.56 -5.27
CA TRP A 86 -4.21 4.49 -6.14
C TRP A 86 -5.32 4.01 -7.07
N GLU A 87 -4.91 3.38 -8.17
CA GLU A 87 -5.80 2.71 -9.11
C GLU A 87 -5.40 1.25 -9.26
N MET A 88 -6.39 0.39 -9.43
CA MET A 88 -6.19 -0.97 -9.94
C MET A 88 -6.60 -0.97 -11.42
N VAL A 89 -5.70 -1.42 -12.28
CA VAL A 89 -5.90 -1.52 -13.74
C VAL A 89 -5.49 -2.91 -14.22
N PRO A 90 -6.00 -3.40 -15.36
CA PRO A 90 -5.46 -4.61 -15.99
C PRO A 90 -3.96 -4.44 -16.25
N ARG A 91 -3.19 -5.52 -16.15
CA ARG A 91 -1.73 -5.51 -16.37
C ARG A 91 -1.38 -4.81 -17.69
N ASP A 92 -2.09 -5.16 -18.74
CA ASP A 92 -1.86 -4.71 -20.13
C ASP A 92 -2.89 -3.67 -20.60
N GLY A 93 -3.48 -2.91 -19.67
CA GLY A 93 -4.51 -1.94 -19.99
C GLY A 93 -4.57 -0.75 -19.03
N GLU A 94 -5.45 0.19 -19.37
CA GLU A 94 -5.60 1.48 -18.68
C GLU A 94 -7.00 1.69 -18.09
N ALA A 95 -7.91 0.73 -18.29
CA ALA A 95 -9.28 0.80 -17.78
C ALA A 95 -9.29 0.60 -16.25
N VAL A 96 -9.57 1.68 -15.51
CA VAL A 96 -9.63 1.66 -14.04
C VAL A 96 -10.73 0.71 -13.56
N GLN A 97 -10.32 -0.31 -12.77
CA GLN A 97 -11.21 -1.31 -12.17
C GLN A 97 -11.60 -0.96 -10.73
N ALA A 98 -10.72 -0.25 -10.02
CA ALA A 98 -10.97 0.25 -8.67
C ALA A 98 -10.08 1.46 -8.37
N VAL A 99 -10.57 2.33 -7.49
CA VAL A 99 -9.82 3.46 -6.94
C VAL A 99 -9.84 3.37 -5.42
N GLY A 100 -8.75 3.77 -4.80
CA GLY A 100 -8.72 3.98 -3.35
C GLY A 100 -7.91 5.20 -2.96
N LEU A 101 -8.07 5.59 -1.71
CA LEU A 101 -7.33 6.64 -1.03
C LEU A 101 -6.60 6.02 0.15
N GLU A 102 -5.32 6.32 0.30
CA GLU A 102 -4.54 5.99 1.49
C GLU A 102 -4.34 7.23 2.34
N PHE A 103 -4.42 7.04 3.66
CA PHE A 103 -4.05 8.03 4.67
C PHE A 103 -3.09 7.38 5.65
N LEU A 104 -1.81 7.75 5.51
CA LEU A 104 -0.71 7.20 6.28
C LEU A 104 -0.31 8.16 7.38
N VAL A 105 -0.26 7.67 8.62
CA VAL A 105 0.37 8.33 9.76
C VAL A 105 1.76 7.73 9.95
N LEU A 106 2.79 8.59 9.86
CA LEU A 106 4.19 8.20 9.95
C LEU A 106 4.77 8.51 11.33
N ASP A 107 5.76 7.74 11.75
CA ASP A 107 6.56 8.07 12.92
C ASP A 107 7.70 9.05 12.59
N ALA A 108 8.53 9.38 13.58
CA ALA A 108 9.67 10.29 13.42
C ALA A 108 10.74 9.77 12.44
N ASN A 109 10.79 8.46 12.17
CA ASN A 109 11.70 7.84 11.20
C ASN A 109 11.09 7.76 9.79
N GLY A 110 9.82 8.18 9.63
CA GLY A 110 9.08 8.08 8.38
C GLY A 110 8.51 6.70 8.11
N GLN A 111 8.46 5.81 9.10
CA GLN A 111 7.81 4.51 9.01
C GLN A 111 6.32 4.64 9.31
N ILE A 112 5.49 3.87 8.62
CA ILE A 112 4.04 3.86 8.78
C ILE A 112 3.69 3.26 10.14
N LEU A 113 3.11 4.10 11.00
CA LEU A 113 2.49 3.70 12.26
C LEU A 113 1.06 3.24 12.01
N THR A 114 0.32 3.96 11.18
CA THR A 114 -1.07 3.62 10.86
C THR A 114 -1.37 3.95 9.40
N ASP A 115 -2.08 3.04 8.75
CA ASP A 115 -2.48 3.11 7.36
C ASP A 115 -3.99 2.91 7.27
N TYR A 116 -4.71 3.93 6.82
CA TYR A 116 -6.14 3.88 6.57
C TYR A 116 -6.40 3.88 5.07
N GLN A 117 -7.03 2.80 4.60
CA GLN A 117 -7.42 2.62 3.22
C GLN A 117 -8.92 2.83 3.05
N PHE A 118 -9.29 3.72 2.14
CA PHE A 118 -10.65 3.95 1.70
C PHE A 118 -10.80 3.47 0.25
N ILE A 119 -11.88 2.76 -0.06
CA ILE A 119 -12.28 2.46 -1.43
C ILE A 119 -13.28 3.55 -1.84
N ILE A 120 -13.04 4.22 -2.97
CA ILE A 120 -13.84 5.36 -3.44
C ILE A 120 -14.39 5.15 -4.84
#